data_AF-A0A963IFF5-F1
#
_entry.id   AF-A0A963IFF5-F1
#
_cell.length_a   1.000
_cell.length_b   1.000
_cell.length_c   1.000
_cell.angle_alpha   90.00
_cell.angle_beta   90.00
_cell.angle_gamma   90.00
#
_symmetry.space_group_name_H-M   'P 1'
#
loop_
_entity.id
_entity.type
_entity.pdbx_description
1 polymer ?
#
loop_
_entity_poly.entity_id
_entity_poly.type
_entity_poly.pdbx_seq_one_letter_code
_entity_poly.pdbx_strand_id
1 'polypeptide(L)' 'ALDRLEGFASHFGADFYRLPRNTDTITLTRQDWLVPATVDYLDGDPLVPLRAGGTIGWTLS' A
#
# COMPACT_ATOMS: atom_id res chain seq x y z
N ALA A 1 -0.80 1.95 -17.57
CA ALA A 1 0.00 1.27 -16.54
C ALA A 1 -0.85 0.82 -15.34
N LEU A 2 -1.72 1.67 -14.78
CA LEU A 2 -2.60 1.29 -13.65
C LEU A 2 -3.55 0.12 -13.96
N ASP A 3 -3.94 -0.03 -15.22
CA ASP A 3 -4.70 -1.17 -15.75
C ASP A 3 -4.04 -2.54 -15.49
N ARG A 4 -2.72 -2.57 -15.27
CA ARG A 4 -1.97 -3.80 -14.99
C ARG A 4 -1.71 -4.05 -13.50
N LEU A 5 -2.14 -3.12 -12.63
CA LEU A 5 -1.82 -3.16 -11.20
C LEU A 5 -2.45 -4.36 -10.50
N GLU A 6 -3.71 -4.68 -10.81
CA GLU A 6 -4.43 -5.81 -10.20
C GLU A 6 -3.73 -7.15 -10.46
N GLY A 7 -3.29 -7.37 -11.70
CA GLY A 7 -2.50 -8.56 -12.05
C GLY A 7 -1.24 -8.68 -11.19
N PHE A 8 -0.48 -7.59 -11.09
CA PHE A 8 0.78 -7.53 -10.34
C PHE A 8 0.60 -7.69 -8.83
N ALA A 9 -0.34 -6.95 -8.23
CA ALA A 9 -0.50 -6.87 -6.79
C ALA A 9 -1.34 -8.01 -6.19
N SER A 10 -2.20 -8.66 -6.99
CA SER A 10 -3.23 -9.56 -6.46
C SER A 10 -3.30 -10.94 -7.13
N HIS A 11 -2.95 -11.06 -8.42
CA HIS A 11 -3.13 -12.33 -9.15
C HIS A 11 -1.85 -13.15 -9.28
N PHE A 12 -0.78 -12.57 -9.84
CA PHE A 12 0.37 -13.36 -10.30
C PHE A 12 1.12 -14.06 -9.16
N GLY A 13 1.18 -13.46 -7.98
CA GLY A 13 1.74 -14.10 -6.79
C GLY A 13 0.92 -15.33 -6.35
N ALA A 14 -0.39 -15.17 -6.18
CA ALA A 14 -1.27 -16.27 -5.78
C ALA A 14 -1.22 -17.42 -6.78
N ASP A 15 -1.30 -17.13 -8.08
CA ASP A 15 -1.20 -18.12 -9.16
C ASP A 15 0.13 -18.88 -9.12
N PHE A 16 1.25 -18.16 -8.95
CA PHE A 16 2.59 -18.75 -8.86
C PHE A 16 2.73 -19.71 -7.67
N TYR A 17 2.21 -19.31 -6.51
CA TYR A 17 2.24 -20.12 -5.29
C TYR A 17 1.10 -21.14 -5.18
N ARG A 18 0.20 -21.22 -6.17
CA ARG A 18 -0.99 -22.10 -6.18
C ARG A 18 -1.91 -21.86 -4.97
N LEU A 19 -2.03 -20.61 -4.55
CA LEU A 19 -2.95 -20.17 -3.52
C LEU A 19 -4.24 -19.61 -4.16
N PRO A 20 -5.39 -19.67 -3.46
CA PRO A 20 -6.60 -19.04 -3.95
C PRO A 20 -6.41 -17.52 -4.07
N ARG A 21 -6.99 -16.93 -5.10
CA ARG A 21 -7.04 -15.47 -5.24
C ARG A 21 -7.96 -14.88 -4.19
N ASN A 22 -7.61 -13.70 -3.69
CA ASN A 22 -8.46 -12.97 -2.76
C ASN A 22 -9.77 -12.56 -3.46
N THR A 23 -10.89 -12.67 -2.76
CA THR A 23 -12.22 -12.31 -3.30
C THR A 23 -12.68 -10.92 -2.87
N ASP A 24 -12.00 -10.33 -1.90
CA ASP A 24 -12.29 -9.00 -1.41
C ASP A 24 -11.80 -7.94 -2.39
N THR A 25 -12.39 -6.75 -2.31
CA THR A 25 -12.03 -5.60 -3.12
C THR A 25 -11.63 -4.43 -2.22
N ILE A 26 -10.58 -3.73 -2.61
CA ILE A 26 -10.13 -2.48 -1.99
C ILE A 26 -10.08 -1.39 -3.06
N THR A 27 -10.27 -0.13 -2.68
CA THR A 27 -10.25 0.99 -3.64
C THR A 27 -9.04 1.88 -3.39
N LEU A 28 -8.25 2.10 -4.44
CA LEU A 28 -7.26 3.18 -4.44
C LEU A 28 -7.94 4.48 -4.89
N THR A 29 -7.98 5.45 -3.99
CA THR A 29 -8.52 6.78 -4.26
C THR A 29 -7.38 7.73 -4.60
N ARG A 30 -7.50 8.47 -5.71
CA ARG A 30 -6.52 9.50 -6.08
C ARG A 30 -6.73 10.72 -5.20
N GLN A 31 -6.02 10.76 -4.08
CA GLN A 31 -6.08 11.81 -3.10
C GLN A 31 -4.68 12.07 -2.55
N ASP A 32 -4.32 13.35 -2.45
CA ASP A 32 -3.05 13.74 -1.84
C ASP A 32 -3.07 13.40 -0.34
N TRP A 33 -1.99 12.77 0.10
CA TRP A 33 -1.80 12.39 1.49
C TRP A 33 -0.37 12.70 1.92
N LEU A 34 -0.24 13.42 3.04
CA LEU A 34 1.03 13.72 3.68
C LEU A 34 1.47 12.52 4.52
N VAL A 35 2.59 11.91 4.13
CA VAL A 35 3.18 10.80 4.88
C VAL A 35 3.74 11.35 6.20
N PRO A 36 3.34 10.80 7.36
CA PRO A 36 3.88 11.22 8.65
C PRO A 36 5.41 11.17 8.68
N ALA A 37 6.03 12.10 9.40
CA ALA A 37 7.48 12.10 9.58
C ALA A 37 7.95 10.87 10.37
N THR A 38 7.14 10.46 11.35
CA THR A 38 7.35 9.28 12.18
C THR A 38 6.01 8.61 12.47
N VAL A 39 6.04 7.32 12.77
CA VAL A 39 4.91 6.59 13.34
C VAL A 39 5.35 5.93 14.64
N ASP A 40 4.47 5.98 15.64
CA ASP A 40 4.71 5.33 16.92
C ASP A 40 4.78 3.81 16.71
N TYR A 41 5.80 3.18 17.30
CA TYR A 41 6.02 1.75 17.16
C TYR A 41 6.48 1.12 18.48
N LEU A 42 7.61 1.57 19.01
CA LEU A 42 8.12 1.18 20.32
C LEU A 42 8.32 2.42 21.19
N ASP A 43 8.26 2.23 22.51
CA ASP A 43 8.47 3.30 23.47
C ASP A 43 9.86 3.92 23.30
N GLY A 44 9.89 5.19 22.92
CA GLY A 44 11.14 5.94 22.69
C GLY A 44 11.88 5.57 21.40
N ASP A 45 11.33 4.71 20.55
CA ASP A 45 11.94 4.31 19.28
C ASP A 45 10.88 4.28 18.13
N PRO A 46 10.61 5.45 17.53
CA PRO A 46 9.62 5.58 16.46
C PRO A 46 10.17 5.14 15.10
N LEU A 47 9.30 4.66 14.22
CA LEU A 47 9.67 4.31 12.84
C LEU A 47 9.60 5.53 11.92
N VAL A 48 10.59 5.64 11.03
CA VAL A 48 10.57 6.60 9.93
C VAL A 48 10.06 5.87 8.67
N PRO A 49 8.85 6.17 8.18
CA PRO A 49 8.31 5.53 6.98
C PRO A 49 9.05 5.99 5.71
N LEU A 50 9.01 5.15 4.67
CA LEU A 50 9.46 5.55 3.34
C LEU A 50 8.65 6.78 2.87
N ARG A 51 9.34 7.81 2.37
CA ARG A 51 8.77 9.13 1.99
C ARG A 51 8.23 9.96 3.15
N ALA A 52 8.70 9.76 4.39
CA ALA A 52 8.41 10.60 5.54
C ALA A 52 8.46 12.11 5.21
N GLY A 53 7.42 12.86 5.59
CA GLY A 53 7.28 14.29 5.32
C GLY A 53 6.96 14.66 3.86
N GLY A 54 6.91 13.69 2.96
CA GLY A 54 6.51 13.86 1.56
C GLY A 54 5.01 13.68 1.35
N THR A 55 4.52 14.16 0.20
CA THR A 55 3.13 13.92 -0.24
C THR A 55 3.08 12.81 -1.28
N ILE A 56 2.13 11.88 -1.14
CA ILE A 56 1.80 10.88 -2.16
C ILE A 56 0.37 11.10 -2.67
N GLY A 57 0.09 10.71 -3.91
CA GLY A 57 -1.19 11.06 -4.58
C GLY A 57 -2.27 9.99 -4.57
N TRP A 58 -2.11 8.93 -3.77
CA TRP A 58 -3.08 7.84 -3.67
C TRP A 58 -3.21 7.35 -2.23
N THR A 59 -4.45 7.05 -1.82
CA THR A 59 -4.78 6.47 -0.52
C THR A 59 -5.66 5.24 -0.70
N LEU A 60 -5.65 4.37 0.31
CA LEU A 60 -6.57 3.24 0.39
C LEU A 60 -7.84 3.65 1.13
N SER A 61 -8.99 3.19 0.65
CA SER A 61 -10.31 3.31 1.31
C SER A 61 -11.01 1.97 1.35
#